data_AF-A0A8T4XGL8-F1
#
_entry.id   AF-A0A8T4XGL8-F1
#
_cell.length_a   1.000
_cell.length_b   1.000
_cell.length_c   1.000
_cell.angle_alpha   90.00
_cell.angle_beta   90.00
_cell.angle_gamma   90.00
#
_symmetry.space_group_name_H-M   'P 1'
#
loop_
_entity.id
_entity.type
_entity.pdbx_description
1 polymer ?
#
loop_
_entity_poly.entity_id
_entity_poly.type
_entity_poly.pdbx_seq_one_letter_code
_entity_poly.pdbx_strand_id
1 'polypeptide(L)'
;MKAIKVIASAVCGVLYGAVGYMIYSLAPITTPGVGVVRFWPSVVIPAVFAVLFGPLVGGLGAAIGIFLSDMAIHGDPLLSLSAGVTSNFIGFYLVGYISRRSLDWAKTLAITSIVLLSTLPVLEYILLTHVSLEAAILFIGLLIASYILMVVIGQLWPRWRSYGIASITGLGVGSTIIGFVVWAYSQIFILPPAVGGGFQIPLYGALIWLVWTFATEIPFLIILGPPILRVCFKAFPSLNPIKPLAAVTEQQER
;
A
#
# COMPACT_ATOMS: atom_id res chain seq x y z
N MET A 1 -16.24 11.38 16.24
CA MET A 1 -14.91 10.73 16.41
C MET A 1 -14.31 11.20 17.73
N LYS A 2 -13.65 10.33 18.53
CA LYS A 2 -12.99 10.78 19.79
C LYS A 2 -11.79 11.68 19.49
N ALA A 3 -11.49 12.66 20.34
CA ALA A 3 -10.41 13.63 20.16
C ALA A 3 -9.05 12.96 19.84
N ILE A 4 -8.68 11.90 20.56
CA ILE A 4 -7.44 11.15 20.32
C ILE A 4 -7.32 10.59 18.89
N LYS A 5 -8.44 10.20 18.26
CA LYS A 5 -8.42 9.68 16.88
C LYS A 5 -8.22 10.80 15.86
N VAL A 6 -8.77 11.99 16.14
CA VAL A 6 -8.54 13.17 15.30
C VAL A 6 -7.06 13.56 15.34
N ILE A 7 -6.48 13.62 16.55
CA ILE A 7 -5.05 13.91 16.73
C ILE A 7 -4.20 12.84 16.05
N ALA A 8 -4.53 11.55 16.23
CA ALA A 8 -3.80 10.46 15.60
C ALA A 8 -3.86 10.53 14.06
N SER A 9 -5.00 10.91 13.47
CA SER A 9 -5.11 11.14 12.02
C SER A 9 -4.21 12.28 11.55
N ALA A 10 -4.18 13.41 12.27
CA ALA A 10 -3.34 14.54 11.93
C ALA A 10 -1.85 14.19 12.03
N VAL A 11 -1.42 13.56 13.13
CA VAL A 11 -0.04 13.10 13.33
C VAL A 11 0.35 12.08 12.26
N CYS A 12 -0.53 11.13 11.95
CA CYS A 12 -0.32 10.16 10.87
C CYS A 12 -0.10 10.86 9.53
N GLY A 13 -0.94 11.84 9.18
CA GLY A 13 -0.83 12.56 7.92
C GLY A 13 0.45 13.36 7.81
N VAL A 14 0.83 14.08 8.86
CA VAL A 14 2.09 14.85 8.89
C VAL A 14 3.30 13.91 8.76
N LEU A 15 3.35 12.82 9.54
CA LEU A 15 4.46 11.87 9.48
C LEU A 15 4.55 11.20 8.11
N TYR A 16 3.41 10.74 7.58
CA TYR A 16 3.36 10.07 6.28
C TYR A 16 3.80 10.98 5.13
N GLY A 17 3.26 12.21 5.09
CA GLY A 17 3.59 13.21 4.08
C GLY A 17 5.04 13.67 4.20
N ALA A 18 5.51 14.03 5.39
CA ALA A 18 6.86 14.56 5.59
C ALA A 18 7.94 13.50 5.32
N VAL A 19 7.77 12.27 5.83
CA VAL A 19 8.73 11.18 5.58
C VAL A 19 8.73 10.80 4.10
N GLY A 20 7.55 10.71 3.48
CA GLY A 20 7.45 10.43 2.05
C GLY A 20 8.12 11.52 1.20
N TYR A 21 7.84 12.78 1.48
CA TYR A 21 8.48 13.92 0.81
C TYR A 21 10.00 13.93 0.97
N MET A 22 10.50 13.65 2.18
CA MET A 22 11.93 13.54 2.45
C MET A 22 12.57 12.41 1.64
N ILE A 23 11.95 11.22 1.62
CA ILE A 23 12.47 10.08 0.85
C ILE A 23 12.53 10.41 -0.63
N TYR A 24 11.47 11.02 -1.19
CA TYR A 24 11.44 11.44 -2.58
C TYR A 24 12.48 12.51 -2.90
N SER A 25 12.70 13.46 -1.99
CA SER A 25 13.71 14.51 -2.15
C SER A 25 15.14 13.95 -2.18
N LEU A 26 15.40 12.87 -1.45
CA LEU A 26 16.70 12.19 -1.42
C LEU A 26 16.87 11.20 -2.58
N ALA A 27 15.79 10.54 -2.98
CA ALA A 27 15.76 9.54 -4.03
C ALA A 27 14.46 9.70 -4.84
N PRO A 28 14.44 10.56 -5.89
CA PRO A 28 13.24 10.87 -6.67
C PRO A 28 12.89 9.74 -7.66
N ILE A 29 12.66 8.55 -7.11
CA ILE A 29 12.37 7.34 -7.89
C ILE A 29 10.88 7.33 -8.22
N THR A 30 10.58 7.32 -9.50
CA THR A 30 9.25 7.08 -10.05
C THR A 30 9.24 5.76 -10.82
N THR A 31 8.06 5.29 -11.22
CA THR A 31 7.90 4.09 -12.04
C THR A 31 8.85 4.12 -13.25
N PRO A 32 9.78 3.16 -13.37
CA PRO A 32 10.72 3.14 -14.48
C PRO A 32 10.01 3.11 -15.83
N GLY A 33 10.44 3.97 -16.75
CA GLY A 33 9.89 4.05 -18.12
C GLY A 33 8.59 4.85 -18.28
N VAL A 34 7.75 4.97 -17.25
CA VAL A 34 6.43 5.63 -17.35
C VAL A 34 6.28 6.83 -16.40
N GLY A 35 7.08 6.88 -15.33
CA GLY A 35 7.03 7.92 -14.32
C GLY A 35 5.74 7.92 -13.50
N VAL A 36 5.39 9.10 -12.99
CA VAL A 36 4.15 9.51 -12.32
C VAL A 36 3.96 8.93 -10.93
N VAL A 37 3.99 7.61 -10.80
CA VAL A 37 3.83 6.95 -9.49
C VAL A 37 5.19 6.79 -8.83
N ARG A 38 5.29 7.24 -7.57
CA ARG A 38 6.56 7.35 -6.82
C ARG A 38 6.85 6.07 -6.04
N PHE A 39 8.12 5.82 -5.75
CA PHE A 39 8.53 4.85 -4.74
C PHE A 39 8.18 5.38 -3.34
N TRP A 40 7.31 4.68 -2.59
CA TRP A 40 6.69 5.25 -1.39
C TRP A 40 6.74 4.35 -0.15
N PRO A 41 7.92 4.01 0.39
CA PRO A 41 8.05 3.10 1.54
C PRO A 41 7.44 3.65 2.85
N SER A 42 7.11 4.94 2.91
CA SER A 42 6.48 5.59 4.06
C SER A 42 5.06 5.09 4.36
N VAL A 43 4.46 4.30 3.46
CA VAL A 43 3.17 3.62 3.65
C VAL A 43 3.05 2.77 4.91
N VAL A 44 4.17 2.35 5.50
CA VAL A 44 4.19 1.69 6.81
C VAL A 44 3.55 2.55 7.89
N ILE A 45 3.67 3.87 7.82
CA ILE A 45 3.16 4.81 8.82
C ILE A 45 1.63 4.73 8.90
N PRO A 46 0.86 5.01 7.84
CA PRO A 46 -0.59 4.90 7.90
C PRO A 46 -1.08 3.49 8.18
N ALA A 47 -0.38 2.44 7.71
CA ALA A 47 -0.71 1.06 8.05
C ALA A 47 -0.64 0.80 9.56
N VAL A 48 0.44 1.22 10.22
CA VAL A 48 0.61 1.10 11.68
C VAL A 48 -0.50 1.87 12.41
N PHE A 49 -0.77 3.12 12.02
CA PHE A 49 -1.83 3.92 12.62
C PHE A 49 -3.23 3.32 12.41
N ALA A 50 -3.48 2.69 11.27
CA ALA A 50 -4.73 1.98 10.99
C ALA A 50 -4.98 0.84 11.99
N VAL A 51 -3.92 0.08 12.32
CA VAL A 51 -3.99 -1.02 13.29
C VAL A 51 -4.09 -0.50 14.72
N LEU A 52 -3.36 0.56 15.08
CA LEU A 52 -3.39 1.11 16.45
C LEU A 52 -4.71 1.81 16.77
N PHE A 53 -5.20 2.68 15.88
CA PHE A 53 -6.28 3.62 16.20
C PHE A 53 -7.58 3.39 15.42
N GLY A 54 -7.53 2.55 14.37
CA GLY A 54 -8.70 2.11 13.62
C GLY A 54 -8.64 2.45 12.12
N PRO A 55 -9.52 1.82 11.32
CA PRO A 55 -9.59 1.99 9.86
C PRO A 55 -9.61 3.47 9.44
N LEU A 56 -10.51 4.23 10.05
CA LEU A 56 -10.72 5.64 9.71
C LEU A 56 -9.49 6.50 10.04
N VAL A 57 -8.69 6.14 11.04
CA VAL A 57 -7.50 6.91 11.41
C VAL A 57 -6.40 6.72 10.36
N GLY A 58 -6.13 5.47 9.98
CA GLY A 58 -5.17 5.16 8.93
C GLY A 58 -5.58 5.73 7.58
N GLY A 59 -6.85 5.56 7.18
CA GLY A 59 -7.38 6.10 5.92
C GLY A 59 -7.29 7.62 5.84
N LEU A 60 -7.77 8.35 6.86
CA LEU A 60 -7.69 9.81 6.89
C LEU A 60 -6.25 10.32 6.96
N GLY A 61 -5.42 9.69 7.79
CA GLY A 61 -4.01 10.05 7.89
C GLY A 61 -3.29 9.88 6.56
N ALA A 62 -3.50 8.76 5.87
CA ALA A 62 -2.92 8.52 4.57
C ALA A 62 -3.41 9.53 3.51
N ALA A 63 -4.72 9.79 3.48
CA ALA A 63 -5.36 10.76 2.59
C ALA A 63 -4.77 12.17 2.77
N ILE A 64 -4.63 12.63 4.02
CA ILE A 64 -4.04 13.94 4.33
C ILE A 64 -2.57 13.97 3.93
N GLY A 65 -1.80 12.95 4.31
CA GLY A 65 -0.36 12.93 4.06
C GLY A 65 -0.01 12.86 2.58
N ILE A 66 -0.72 12.04 1.79
CA ILE A 66 -0.47 11.97 0.35
C ILE A 66 -0.85 13.28 -0.34
N PHE A 67 -1.97 13.91 0.05
CA PHE A 67 -2.37 15.20 -0.52
C PHE A 67 -1.31 16.28 -0.29
N LEU A 68 -0.81 16.40 0.94
CA LEU A 68 0.25 17.36 1.27
C LEU A 68 1.52 17.11 0.45
N SER A 69 1.91 15.83 0.31
CA SER A 69 3.08 15.44 -0.47
C SER A 69 2.91 15.71 -1.97
N ASP A 70 1.75 15.39 -2.53
CA ASP A 70 1.39 15.62 -3.93
C ASP A 70 1.42 17.10 -4.28
N MET A 71 0.85 17.93 -3.41
CA MET A 71 0.89 19.38 -3.58
C MET A 71 2.31 19.94 -3.51
N ALA A 72 3.18 19.37 -2.67
CA ALA A 72 4.57 19.79 -2.56
C ALA A 72 5.46 19.31 -3.71
N ILE A 73 5.13 18.17 -4.35
CA ILE A 73 5.96 17.55 -5.39
C ILE A 73 5.52 17.96 -6.79
N HIS A 74 4.24 17.85 -7.12
CA HIS A 74 3.75 18.08 -8.48
C HIS A 74 2.63 19.12 -8.57
N GLY A 75 2.01 19.50 -7.45
CA GLY A 75 1.09 20.64 -7.39
C GLY A 75 -0.25 20.45 -8.10
N ASP A 76 -0.64 19.21 -8.41
CA ASP A 76 -1.91 18.90 -9.10
C ASP A 76 -2.95 18.36 -8.10
N PRO A 77 -3.88 19.21 -7.64
CA PRO A 77 -4.86 18.81 -6.63
C PRO A 77 -5.90 17.83 -7.18
N LEU A 78 -6.25 17.90 -8.47
CA LEU A 78 -7.29 17.05 -9.04
C LEU A 78 -6.77 15.62 -9.21
N LEU A 79 -5.54 15.47 -9.71
CA LEU A 79 -4.86 14.18 -9.77
C LEU A 79 -4.70 13.58 -8.36
N SER A 80 -4.29 14.40 -7.38
CA SER A 80 -4.13 13.93 -6.01
C SER A 80 -5.46 13.48 -5.40
N LEU A 81 -6.51 14.30 -5.48
CA LEU A 81 -7.82 13.95 -4.92
C LEU A 81 -8.41 12.70 -5.57
N SER A 82 -8.30 12.59 -6.90
CA SER A 82 -8.89 11.47 -7.65
C SER A 82 -8.11 10.17 -7.47
N ALA A 83 -6.79 10.18 -7.61
CA ALA A 83 -5.95 8.98 -7.52
C ALA A 83 -5.30 8.82 -6.14
N GLY A 84 -4.45 9.76 -5.73
CA GLY A 84 -3.63 9.67 -4.51
C GLY A 84 -4.46 9.52 -3.24
N VAL A 85 -5.28 10.51 -2.91
CA VAL A 85 -6.14 10.57 -1.73
C VAL A 85 -7.12 9.40 -1.68
N THR A 86 -7.82 9.13 -2.79
CA THR A 86 -8.83 8.08 -2.85
C THR A 86 -8.22 6.68 -2.63
N SER A 87 -7.12 6.37 -3.32
CA SER A 87 -6.42 5.08 -3.15
C SER A 87 -5.87 4.90 -1.75
N ASN A 88 -5.22 5.93 -1.19
CA ASN A 88 -4.64 5.89 0.15
C ASN A 88 -5.73 5.75 1.21
N PHE A 89 -6.81 6.53 1.12
CA PHE A 89 -7.92 6.42 2.05
C PHE A 89 -8.48 5.00 2.09
N ILE A 90 -8.86 4.45 0.92
CA ILE A 90 -9.48 3.14 0.82
C ILE A 90 -8.50 2.05 1.24
N GLY A 91 -7.26 2.09 0.73
CA GLY A 91 -6.24 1.09 1.02
C GLY A 91 -5.97 0.96 2.52
N PHE A 92 -5.64 2.07 3.19
CA PHE A 92 -5.31 2.02 4.63
C PHE A 92 -6.53 1.85 5.53
N TYR A 93 -7.72 2.27 5.08
CA TYR A 93 -8.96 1.89 5.76
C TYR A 93 -9.13 0.37 5.76
N LEU A 94 -8.95 -0.28 4.61
CA LEU A 94 -9.01 -1.75 4.50
C LEU A 94 -7.94 -2.43 5.34
N VAL A 95 -6.70 -1.91 5.38
CA VAL A 95 -5.66 -2.44 6.27
C VAL A 95 -6.14 -2.46 7.73
N GLY A 96 -6.60 -1.32 8.25
CA GLY A 96 -7.05 -1.23 9.64
C GLY A 96 -8.32 -2.02 9.96
N TYR A 97 -9.15 -2.31 8.95
CA TYR A 97 -10.39 -3.08 9.09
C TYR A 97 -10.11 -4.59 9.08
N ILE A 98 -9.34 -5.05 8.10
CA ILE A 98 -9.04 -6.47 7.88
C ILE A 98 -8.06 -6.99 8.94
N SER A 99 -7.12 -6.16 9.42
CA SER A 99 -6.12 -6.59 10.42
C SER A 99 -6.72 -7.06 11.74
N ARG A 100 -7.99 -6.72 12.00
CA ARG A 100 -8.78 -7.08 13.19
C ARG A 100 -9.62 -8.34 12.99
N ARG A 101 -9.55 -8.95 11.81
CA ARG A 101 -10.30 -10.15 11.45
C ARG A 101 -9.37 -11.36 11.46
N SER A 102 -9.92 -12.51 11.81
CA SER A 102 -9.27 -13.81 11.62
C SER A 102 -9.56 -14.28 10.20
N LEU A 103 -8.59 -14.14 9.30
CA LEU A 103 -8.69 -14.65 7.94
C LEU A 103 -7.87 -15.91 7.79
N ASP A 104 -8.36 -16.78 6.91
CA ASP A 104 -7.72 -18.04 6.59
C ASP A 104 -6.51 -17.79 5.68
N TRP A 105 -5.32 -18.09 6.21
CA TRP A 105 -4.05 -17.93 5.52
C TRP A 105 -3.95 -18.84 4.29
N ALA A 106 -4.47 -20.07 4.35
CA ALA A 106 -4.41 -21.00 3.22
C ALA A 106 -5.28 -20.51 2.07
N LYS A 107 -6.51 -20.05 2.37
CA LYS A 107 -7.39 -19.44 1.36
C LYS A 107 -6.78 -18.18 0.77
N THR A 108 -6.18 -17.33 1.60
CA THR A 108 -5.52 -16.11 1.10
C THR A 108 -4.37 -16.47 0.18
N LEU A 109 -3.51 -17.41 0.58
CA LEU A 109 -2.38 -17.86 -0.22
C LEU A 109 -2.84 -18.42 -1.58
N ALA A 110 -3.90 -19.23 -1.59
CA ALA A 110 -4.47 -19.76 -2.82
C ALA A 110 -4.97 -18.64 -3.75
N ILE A 111 -5.74 -17.67 -3.23
CA ILE A 111 -6.24 -16.53 -4.01
C ILE A 111 -5.07 -15.71 -4.56
N THR A 112 -4.09 -15.35 -3.72
CA THR A 112 -2.93 -14.56 -4.17
C THR A 112 -2.06 -15.31 -5.16
N SER A 113 -1.97 -16.64 -5.06
CA SER A 113 -1.26 -17.49 -6.03
C SER A 113 -1.96 -17.44 -7.39
N ILE A 114 -3.29 -17.57 -7.41
CA ILE A 114 -4.09 -17.50 -8.65
C ILE A 114 -3.94 -16.13 -9.30
N VAL A 115 -4.05 -15.05 -8.52
CA VAL A 115 -3.86 -13.68 -9.01
C VAL A 115 -2.46 -13.47 -9.59
N LEU A 116 -1.43 -13.98 -8.92
CA LEU A 116 -0.06 -13.90 -9.44
C LEU A 116 0.09 -14.66 -10.76
N LEU A 117 -0.38 -15.91 -10.81
CA LEU A 117 -0.28 -16.77 -11.99
C LEU A 117 -1.06 -16.23 -13.18
N SER A 118 -2.18 -15.53 -12.96
CA SER A 118 -2.92 -14.86 -14.04
C SER A 118 -2.27 -13.55 -14.47
N THR A 119 -1.66 -12.81 -13.55
CA THR A 119 -1.04 -11.50 -13.83
C THR A 119 0.31 -11.64 -14.53
N LEU A 120 1.12 -12.64 -14.16
CA LEU A 120 2.48 -12.80 -14.69
C LEU A 120 2.55 -12.91 -16.22
N PRO A 121 1.77 -13.78 -16.91
CA PRO A 121 1.83 -13.89 -18.36
C PRO A 121 1.35 -12.63 -19.07
N VAL A 122 0.33 -11.96 -18.53
CA VAL A 122 -0.19 -10.71 -19.08
C VAL A 122 0.86 -9.61 -18.96
N LEU A 123 1.51 -9.49 -17.80
CA LEU A 123 2.57 -8.54 -17.56
C LEU A 123 3.79 -8.82 -18.43
N GLU A 124 4.21 -10.07 -18.55
CA GLU A 124 5.32 -10.49 -19.41
C GLU A 124 5.05 -10.13 -20.87
N TYR A 125 3.88 -10.50 -21.40
CA TYR A 125 3.48 -10.15 -22.77
C TYR A 125 3.54 -8.65 -23.00
N ILE A 126 2.96 -7.85 -22.10
CA ILE A 126 2.96 -6.38 -22.20
C ILE A 126 4.38 -5.81 -22.17
N LEU A 127 5.21 -6.26 -21.23
CA LEU A 127 6.55 -5.69 -21.04
C LEU A 127 7.49 -6.05 -22.18
N LEU A 128 7.42 -7.27 -22.72
CA LEU A 128 8.24 -7.70 -23.86
C LEU A 128 7.78 -7.09 -25.19
N THR A 129 6.51 -6.66 -25.31
CA THR A 129 5.98 -6.06 -26.54
C THR A 129 6.09 -4.54 -26.58
N HIS A 130 5.97 -3.87 -25.44
CA HIS A 130 5.86 -2.41 -25.38
C HIS A 130 6.98 -1.73 -24.59
N VAL A 131 7.82 -2.49 -23.88
CA VAL A 131 8.89 -1.99 -23.03
C VAL A 131 10.18 -2.77 -23.31
N SER A 132 11.28 -2.42 -22.65
CA SER A 132 12.57 -3.09 -22.81
C SER A 132 12.67 -4.39 -21.98
N LEU A 133 13.57 -5.28 -22.38
CA LEU A 133 13.85 -6.53 -21.66
C LEU A 133 14.28 -6.27 -20.21
N GLU A 134 15.05 -5.22 -19.97
CA GLU A 134 15.51 -4.84 -18.63
C GLU A 134 14.34 -4.44 -17.73
N ALA A 135 13.38 -3.69 -18.27
CA ALA A 135 12.15 -3.35 -17.56
C ALA A 135 11.31 -4.61 -17.28
N ALA A 136 11.20 -5.52 -18.26
CA ALA A 136 10.52 -6.80 -18.07
C ALA A 136 11.10 -7.59 -16.90
N ILE A 137 12.43 -7.76 -16.87
CA ILE A 137 13.16 -8.44 -15.79
C ILE A 137 12.91 -7.73 -14.45
N LEU A 138 12.97 -6.40 -14.42
CA LEU A 138 12.78 -5.63 -13.21
C LEU A 138 11.38 -5.81 -12.61
N PHE A 139 10.32 -5.60 -13.39
CA PHE A 139 8.94 -5.66 -12.90
C PHE A 139 8.52 -7.08 -12.54
N ILE A 140 8.86 -8.07 -13.37
CA ILE A 140 8.57 -9.48 -13.08
C ILE A 140 9.35 -9.93 -11.85
N GLY A 141 10.64 -9.61 -11.79
CA GLY A 141 11.51 -9.93 -10.66
C GLY A 141 11.01 -9.32 -9.36
N LEU A 142 10.61 -8.05 -9.37
CA LEU A 142 10.06 -7.36 -8.22
C LEU A 142 8.73 -7.98 -7.76
N LEU A 143 7.82 -8.29 -8.69
CA LEU A 143 6.55 -8.92 -8.38
C LEU A 143 6.75 -10.31 -7.74
N ILE A 144 7.59 -11.15 -8.34
CA ILE A 144 7.93 -12.48 -7.80
C ILE A 144 8.62 -12.37 -6.44
N ALA A 145 9.61 -11.47 -6.29
CA ALA A 145 10.32 -11.28 -5.03
C ALA A 145 9.38 -10.81 -3.92
N SER A 146 8.49 -9.85 -4.22
CA SER A 146 7.50 -9.35 -3.27
C SER A 146 6.53 -10.45 -2.82
N TYR A 147 6.12 -11.32 -3.73
CA TYR A 147 5.28 -12.48 -3.44
C TYR A 147 5.98 -13.53 -2.58
N ILE A 148 7.22 -13.90 -2.93
CA ILE A 148 8.02 -14.85 -2.15
C ILE A 148 8.21 -14.32 -0.74
N LEU A 149 8.59 -13.04 -0.59
CA LEU A 149 8.77 -12.39 0.70
C LEU A 149 7.49 -12.44 1.53
N MET A 150 6.34 -12.14 0.92
CA MET A 150 5.02 -12.25 1.56
C MET A 150 4.76 -13.66 2.09
N VAL A 151 5.02 -14.70 1.29
CA VAL A 151 4.85 -16.10 1.72
C VAL A 151 5.80 -16.43 2.87
N VAL A 152 7.09 -16.11 2.73
CA VAL A 152 8.12 -16.39 3.74
C VAL A 152 7.78 -15.72 5.07
N ILE A 153 7.49 -14.41 5.08
CA ILE A 153 7.12 -13.69 6.30
C ILE A 153 5.83 -14.25 6.90
N GLY A 154 4.83 -14.59 6.08
CA GLY A 154 3.58 -15.19 6.57
C GLY A 154 3.76 -16.57 7.20
N GLN A 155 4.77 -17.33 6.78
CA GLN A 155 5.15 -18.60 7.41
C GLN A 155 5.99 -18.39 8.67
N LEU A 156 6.98 -17.49 8.64
CA LEU A 156 7.86 -17.21 9.77
C LEU A 156 7.11 -16.55 10.94
N TRP A 157 6.12 -15.69 10.66
CA TRP A 157 5.41 -14.89 11.65
C TRP A 157 3.88 -15.16 11.66
N PRO A 158 3.41 -16.36 12.06
CA PRO A 158 1.99 -16.72 12.01
C PRO A 158 1.04 -15.76 12.75
N ARG A 159 1.51 -15.19 13.87
CA ARG A 159 0.75 -14.21 14.67
C ARG A 159 0.38 -12.94 13.88
N TRP A 160 1.13 -12.61 12.84
CA TRP A 160 0.95 -11.40 12.03
C TRP A 160 0.24 -11.66 10.71
N ARG A 161 -0.24 -12.89 10.46
CA ARG A 161 -0.95 -13.25 9.22
C ARG A 161 -2.13 -12.34 8.93
N SER A 162 -2.98 -12.02 9.91
CA SER A 162 -4.11 -11.09 9.70
C SER A 162 -3.65 -9.71 9.22
N TYR A 163 -2.54 -9.19 9.75
CA TYR A 163 -1.98 -7.92 9.30
C TYR A 163 -1.35 -8.03 7.91
N GLY A 164 -0.64 -9.13 7.62
CA GLY A 164 -0.10 -9.41 6.29
C GLY A 164 -1.20 -9.46 5.23
N ILE A 165 -2.27 -10.22 5.49
CA ILE A 165 -3.46 -10.31 4.62
C ILE A 165 -4.08 -8.93 4.42
N ALA A 166 -4.26 -8.18 5.51
CA ALA A 166 -4.79 -6.82 5.44
C ALA A 166 -3.93 -5.90 4.57
N SER A 167 -2.60 -5.99 4.68
CA SER A 167 -1.65 -5.20 3.89
C SER A 167 -1.74 -5.55 2.40
N ILE A 168 -1.79 -6.84 2.06
CA ILE A 168 -1.94 -7.31 0.67
C ILE A 168 -3.25 -6.82 0.07
N THR A 169 -4.36 -6.97 0.79
CA THR A 169 -5.68 -6.57 0.30
C THR A 169 -5.78 -5.05 0.17
N GLY A 170 -5.39 -4.31 1.22
CA GLY A 170 -5.46 -2.85 1.21
C GLY A 170 -4.58 -2.24 0.11
N LEU A 171 -3.33 -2.71 0.00
CA LEU A 171 -2.41 -2.24 -1.03
C LEU A 171 -2.82 -2.69 -2.42
N GLY A 172 -3.33 -3.91 -2.60
CA GLY A 172 -3.84 -4.37 -3.89
C GLY A 172 -4.98 -3.49 -4.40
N VAL A 173 -5.95 -3.17 -3.53
CA VAL A 173 -7.06 -2.27 -3.87
C VAL A 173 -6.55 -0.86 -4.15
N GLY A 174 -5.69 -0.31 -3.29
CA GLY A 174 -5.10 1.03 -3.49
C GLY A 174 -4.31 1.14 -4.79
N SER A 175 -3.45 0.16 -5.09
CA SER A 175 -2.65 0.10 -6.32
C SER A 175 -3.51 -0.02 -7.57
N THR A 176 -4.64 -0.76 -7.48
CA THR A 176 -5.61 -0.86 -8.57
C THR A 176 -6.24 0.50 -8.85
N ILE A 177 -6.65 1.22 -7.80
CA ILE A 177 -7.20 2.58 -7.92
C ILE A 177 -6.16 3.51 -8.57
N ILE A 178 -4.91 3.51 -8.09
CA ILE A 178 -3.84 4.34 -8.66
C ILE A 178 -3.66 4.04 -10.15
N GLY A 179 -3.44 2.77 -10.52
CA GLY A 179 -3.17 2.39 -11.90
C GLY A 179 -4.26 2.85 -12.87
N PHE A 180 -5.51 2.54 -12.57
CA PHE A 180 -6.62 2.85 -13.47
C PHE A 180 -7.05 4.32 -13.42
N VAL A 181 -7.01 4.99 -12.27
CA VAL A 181 -7.40 6.40 -12.18
C VAL A 181 -6.35 7.31 -12.79
N VAL A 182 -5.05 7.05 -12.59
CA VAL A 182 -3.98 7.82 -13.25
C VAL A 182 -4.05 7.63 -14.77
N TRP A 183 -4.31 6.40 -15.24
CA TRP A 183 -4.53 6.14 -16.66
C TRP A 183 -5.73 6.92 -17.21
N ALA A 184 -6.88 6.85 -16.54
CA ALA A 184 -8.08 7.57 -16.95
C ALA A 184 -7.88 9.09 -16.95
N TYR A 185 -7.19 9.61 -15.93
CA TYR A 185 -6.80 11.02 -15.84
C TYR A 185 -5.97 11.45 -17.04
N SER A 186 -4.98 10.64 -17.42
CA SER A 186 -4.10 10.92 -18.56
C SER A 186 -4.82 10.97 -19.91
N GLN A 187 -6.03 10.40 -20.03
CA GLN A 187 -6.81 10.47 -21.27
C GLN A 187 -7.43 11.85 -21.50
N ILE A 188 -7.58 12.65 -20.44
CA ILE A 188 -8.28 13.93 -20.45
C ILE A 188 -7.32 15.08 -20.13
N PHE A 189 -6.36 14.85 -19.22
CA PHE A 189 -5.43 15.84 -18.71
C PHE A 189 -3.98 15.42 -18.92
N ILE A 190 -3.08 16.40 -19.05
CA ILE A 190 -1.64 16.16 -19.09
C ILE A 190 -1.16 15.84 -17.69
N LEU A 191 -0.41 14.76 -17.53
CA LEU A 191 0.21 14.36 -16.27
C LEU A 191 1.33 15.35 -15.90
N PRO A 192 1.58 15.58 -14.61
CA PRO A 192 2.55 16.58 -14.17
C PRO A 192 3.99 16.23 -14.62
N PRO A 193 4.71 17.16 -15.30
CA PRO A 193 6.09 16.92 -15.74
C PRO A 193 7.06 16.64 -14.58
N ALA A 194 6.79 17.20 -13.40
CA ALA A 194 7.61 17.02 -12.19
C ALA A 194 7.80 15.56 -11.78
N VAL A 195 6.89 14.67 -12.19
CA VAL A 195 6.96 13.24 -11.91
C VAL A 195 7.12 12.39 -13.18
N GLY A 196 7.37 12.98 -14.34
CA GLY A 196 7.58 12.25 -15.61
C GLY A 196 6.61 12.65 -16.72
N GLY A 197 5.47 13.24 -16.38
CA GLY A 197 4.50 13.75 -17.35
C GLY A 197 3.81 12.67 -18.20
N GLY A 198 3.25 13.09 -19.32
CA GLY A 198 2.57 12.21 -20.28
C GLY A 198 1.12 12.61 -20.55
N PHE A 199 0.61 12.21 -21.71
CA PHE A 199 -0.76 12.43 -22.14
C PHE A 199 -1.20 11.24 -22.99
N GLN A 200 -2.45 10.82 -22.83
CA GLN A 200 -3.03 9.64 -23.50
C GLN A 200 -2.15 8.40 -23.34
N ILE A 201 -1.74 8.13 -22.09
CA ILE A 201 -0.92 6.95 -21.79
C ILE A 201 -1.72 5.69 -22.18
N PRO A 202 -1.11 4.73 -22.90
CA PRO A 202 -1.78 3.49 -23.26
C PRO A 202 -2.27 2.72 -22.02
N LEU A 203 -3.31 1.89 -22.19
CA LEU A 203 -3.92 1.15 -21.08
C LEU A 203 -2.92 0.26 -20.32
N TYR A 204 -1.87 -0.24 -20.97
CA TYR A 204 -0.84 -1.02 -20.28
C TYR A 204 -0.11 -0.22 -19.19
N GLY A 205 -0.06 1.12 -19.29
CA GLY A 205 0.50 1.99 -18.25
C GLY A 205 -0.21 1.84 -16.91
N ALA A 206 -1.53 1.58 -16.92
CA ALA A 206 -2.31 1.30 -15.73
C ALA A 206 -1.78 0.08 -14.97
N LEU A 207 -1.44 -0.99 -15.70
CA LEU A 207 -0.93 -2.24 -15.14
C LEU A 207 0.50 -2.07 -14.61
N ILE A 208 1.34 -1.30 -15.31
CA ILE A 208 2.69 -0.99 -14.86
C ILE A 208 2.64 -0.20 -13.54
N TRP A 209 1.80 0.83 -13.44
CA TRP A 209 1.63 1.60 -12.20
C TRP A 209 1.06 0.76 -11.06
N LEU A 210 0.09 -0.12 -11.34
CA LEU A 210 -0.45 -1.05 -10.35
C LEU A 210 0.65 -1.95 -9.78
N VAL A 211 1.40 -2.63 -10.66
CA VAL A 211 2.47 -3.56 -10.26
C VAL A 211 3.58 -2.82 -9.52
N TRP A 212 3.99 -1.65 -10.03
CA TRP A 212 4.99 -0.81 -9.39
C TRP A 212 4.60 -0.45 -7.96
N THR A 213 3.40 0.12 -7.78
CA THR A 213 2.89 0.52 -6.45
C THR A 213 2.88 -0.67 -5.52
N PHE A 214 2.24 -1.77 -5.93
CA PHE A 214 2.08 -2.93 -5.08
C PHE A 214 3.43 -3.55 -4.69
N ALA A 215 4.27 -3.84 -5.68
CA ALA A 215 5.46 -4.65 -5.49
C ALA A 215 6.59 -3.88 -4.79
N THR A 216 6.63 -2.54 -4.93
CA THR A 216 7.60 -1.71 -4.21
C THR A 216 7.17 -1.39 -2.78
N GLU A 217 5.88 -1.34 -2.47
CA GLU A 217 5.37 -0.93 -1.15
C GLU A 217 5.15 -2.11 -0.20
N ILE A 218 4.69 -3.26 -0.71
CA ILE A 218 4.37 -4.42 0.15
C ILE A 218 5.53 -4.88 1.04
N PRO A 219 6.82 -4.87 0.62
CA PRO A 219 7.93 -5.30 1.47
C PRO A 219 8.02 -4.49 2.76
N PHE A 220 7.81 -3.17 2.68
CA PHE A 220 7.88 -2.27 3.84
C PHE A 220 6.74 -2.54 4.82
N LEU A 221 5.53 -2.77 4.30
CA LEU A 221 4.38 -3.09 5.15
C LEU A 221 4.62 -4.36 5.96
N ILE A 222 5.08 -5.43 5.32
CA ILE A 222 5.20 -6.76 5.95
C ILE A 222 6.48 -6.94 6.78
N ILE A 223 7.59 -6.26 6.43
CA ILE A 223 8.84 -6.33 7.18
C ILE A 223 8.80 -5.38 8.39
N LEU A 224 8.39 -4.12 8.19
CA LEU A 224 8.48 -3.08 9.22
C LEU A 224 7.23 -2.98 10.08
N GLY A 225 6.04 -3.26 9.54
CA GLY A 225 4.79 -3.18 10.28
C GLY A 225 4.76 -4.03 11.55
N PRO A 226 5.02 -5.35 11.48
CA PRO A 226 4.99 -6.23 12.64
C PRO A 226 5.93 -5.84 13.79
N PRO A 227 7.23 -5.54 13.59
CA PRO A 227 8.10 -5.13 14.69
C PRO A 227 7.67 -3.79 15.32
N ILE A 228 7.24 -2.81 14.52
CA ILE A 228 6.73 -1.53 15.05
C ILE A 228 5.49 -1.77 15.91
N LEU A 229 4.50 -2.51 15.39
CA LEU A 229 3.28 -2.83 16.12
C LEU A 229 3.58 -3.62 17.39
N ARG A 230 4.54 -4.56 17.36
CA ARG A 230 4.96 -5.31 18.54
C ARG A 230 5.47 -4.38 19.65
N VAL A 231 6.30 -3.39 19.31
CA VAL A 231 6.80 -2.41 20.27
C VAL A 231 5.67 -1.53 20.80
N CYS A 232 4.80 -1.04 19.92
CA CYS A 232 3.65 -0.22 20.32
C CYS A 232 2.70 -0.97 21.26
N PHE A 233 2.40 -2.26 21.00
CA PHE A 233 1.54 -3.06 21.87
C PHE A 233 2.17 -3.38 23.22
N LYS A 234 3.50 -3.49 23.29
CA LYS A 234 4.20 -3.63 24.58
C LYS A 234 4.16 -2.34 25.39
N ALA A 235 4.36 -1.20 24.76
CA ALA A 235 4.32 0.11 25.41
C ALA A 235 2.90 0.55 25.79
N PHE A 236 1.92 0.23 24.94
CA PHE A 236 0.52 0.63 25.09
C PHE A 236 -0.42 -0.58 24.89
N PRO A 237 -0.55 -1.46 25.89
CA PRO A 237 -1.35 -2.69 25.77
C PRO A 237 -2.82 -2.46 25.42
N SER A 238 -3.39 -1.33 25.85
CA SER A 238 -4.79 -0.95 25.56
C SER A 238 -5.08 -0.70 24.07
N LEU A 239 -4.02 -0.50 23.25
CA LEU A 239 -4.15 -0.32 21.81
C LEU A 239 -4.07 -1.64 21.02
N ASN A 240 -3.76 -2.77 21.67
CA ASN A 240 -3.64 -4.04 20.98
C ASN A 240 -5.03 -4.58 20.57
N PRO A 241 -5.37 -4.60 19.27
CA PRO A 241 -6.65 -5.13 18.84
C PRO A 241 -6.63 -6.66 18.68
N ILE A 242 -5.44 -7.26 18.72
CA ILE A 242 -5.22 -8.70 18.60
C ILE A 242 -5.39 -9.26 20.01
N LYS A 243 -6.61 -9.73 20.32
CA LYS A 243 -6.83 -10.54 21.53
C LYS A 243 -5.92 -11.77 21.48
N PRO A 244 -5.22 -12.13 22.58
CA PRO A 244 -4.49 -13.39 22.65
C PRO A 244 -5.45 -14.56 22.44
N LEU A 245 -5.02 -15.62 21.73
CA LEU A 245 -5.78 -16.87 21.58
C LEU A 245 -6.28 -17.42 22.94
N ALA A 246 -5.52 -17.19 24.02
CA ALA A 246 -5.87 -17.64 25.37
C ALA A 246 -7.14 -17.00 25.97
N ALA A 247 -7.60 -15.85 25.45
CA ALA A 247 -8.81 -15.20 25.96
C ALA A 247 -10.10 -15.71 25.30
N VAL A 248 -10.00 -16.60 24.30
CA VAL A 248 -11.17 -17.18 23.61
C VAL A 248 -11.62 -18.47 24.31
N THR A 249 -10.70 -19.22 24.91
CA THR A 249 -11.00 -20.47 25.62
C THR A 249 -11.78 -20.22 26.92
N GLU A 250 -11.46 -19.16 27.68
CA GLU A 250 -12.15 -18.87 28.95
C GLU A 250 -13.58 -18.31 28.79
N GLN A 251 -13.96 -17.82 27.60
CA GLN A 251 -15.31 -17.30 27.34
C GLN A 251 -16.25 -18.34 26.69
N GLN A 252 -15.73 -19.50 26.27
CA GLN A 252 -16.57 -20.62 25.83
C GLN A 252 -16.86 -21.63 26.96
N GLU A 253 -16.22 -21.48 28.12
CA GLU A 253 -16.41 -22.34 29.30
C GLU A 253 -17.18 -21.66 30.45
N ARG A 254 -17.83 -20.50 30.21
CA ARG A 254 -18.74 -19.85 31.17
C ARG A 254 -20.12 -19.62 30.59
#